data_AF-A0AAV2G2L1-F1
#
_entry.id   AF-A0AAV2G2L1-F1
#
_cell.length_a   1.000
_cell.length_b   1.000
_cell.length_c   1.000
_cell.angle_alpha   90.00
_cell.angle_beta   90.00
_cell.angle_gamma   90.00
#
_symmetry.space_group_name_H-M   'P 1'
#
loop_
_entity.id
_entity.type
_entity.pdbx_description
1 polymer ?
#
loop_
_entity_poly.entity_id
_entity_poly.type
_entity_poly.pdbx_seq_one_letter_code
_entity_poly.pdbx_strand_id
1 'polypeptide(L)'
;MDYSLAALKLLCVQLKDARQTSTQNALTLGGILFQRAWLQGIIVSNDGDGRLLLDDGTGVIELSLAGEFRQRKFDVGMYVMVVGGYFIRTGETAMIKVHKIVDLSPFPDREAMWYLEVLEAYKLFYQPLIEDFL
;
A
#
# COMPACT_ATOMS: atom_id res chain seq x y z
N MET A 1 12.14 10.55 -3.94
CA MET A 1 10.68 10.48 -3.76
C MET A 1 10.23 11.83 -3.24
N ASP A 2 9.12 12.35 -3.74
CA ASP A 2 8.56 13.61 -3.30
C ASP A 2 7.73 13.39 -2.02
N TYR A 3 8.18 13.96 -0.91
CA TYR A 3 7.51 13.84 0.39
C TYR A 3 6.39 14.85 0.57
N SER A 4 6.23 15.82 -0.33
CA SER A 4 5.06 16.71 -0.36
C SER A 4 3.79 15.99 -0.82
N LEU A 5 3.93 14.92 -1.62
CA LEU A 5 2.82 14.06 -2.03
C LEU A 5 2.40 13.14 -0.89
N ALA A 6 1.08 13.03 -0.68
CA ALA A 6 0.51 12.20 0.38
C ALA A 6 0.79 10.70 0.16
N ALA A 7 0.86 9.96 1.26
CA ALA A 7 0.73 8.51 1.22
C ALA A 7 -0.75 8.16 1.32
N LEU A 8 -1.34 7.64 0.25
CA LEU A 8 -2.77 7.36 0.21
C LEU A 8 -3.10 6.10 1.03
N LYS A 9 -4.13 6.16 1.87
CA LYS A 9 -4.69 4.98 2.56
C LYS A 9 -5.59 4.25 1.57
N LEU A 10 -5.20 3.04 1.18
CA LEU A 10 -5.88 2.31 0.10
C LEU A 10 -5.99 0.82 0.44
N LEU A 11 -6.87 0.14 -0.27
CA LEU A 11 -6.89 -1.30 -0.42
C LEU A 11 -6.23 -1.68 -1.77
N CYS A 12 -5.72 -2.91 -1.86
CA CYS A 12 -5.03 -3.46 -3.02
C CYS A 12 -5.92 -3.45 -4.26
N VAL A 13 -7.22 -3.65 -4.11
CA VAL A 13 -8.18 -3.52 -5.22
C VAL A 13 -8.18 -2.12 -5.84
N GLN A 14 -8.06 -1.05 -5.03
CA GLN A 14 -8.06 0.33 -5.52
C GLN A 14 -6.76 0.66 -6.26
N LEU A 15 -5.64 0.05 -5.86
CA LEU A 15 -4.35 0.24 -6.54
C LEU A 15 -4.36 -0.29 -7.99
N LYS A 16 -5.26 -1.21 -8.34
CA LYS A 16 -5.39 -1.74 -9.71
C LYS A 16 -5.82 -0.67 -10.71
N ASP A 17 -6.52 0.37 -10.24
CA ASP A 17 -6.98 1.49 -11.07
C ASP A 17 -5.93 2.60 -11.19
N ALA A 18 -4.80 2.48 -10.48
CA ALA A 18 -3.72 3.45 -10.56
C ALA A 18 -2.98 3.37 -11.90
N ARG A 19 -2.59 4.54 -12.43
CA ARG A 19 -1.88 4.66 -13.71
C ARG A 19 -0.57 5.41 -13.53
N GLN A 20 0.48 4.98 -14.21
CA GLN A 20 1.73 5.76 -14.25
C GLN A 20 1.50 7.07 -15.01
N THR A 21 2.10 8.15 -14.50
CA THR A 21 2.11 9.43 -15.22
C THR A 21 3.35 9.54 -16.10
N SER A 22 3.26 10.28 -17.20
CA SER A 22 4.31 10.37 -18.22
C SER A 22 5.49 11.27 -17.84
N THR A 23 5.34 12.12 -16.82
CA THR A 23 6.26 13.24 -16.56
C THR A 23 6.87 13.26 -15.15
N GLN A 24 6.48 12.37 -14.25
CA GLN A 24 7.09 12.23 -12.93
C GLN A 24 7.07 10.76 -12.48
N ASN A 25 7.98 10.36 -11.59
CA ASN A 25 7.93 9.08 -10.87
C ASN A 25 6.73 9.01 -9.91
N ALA A 26 5.52 9.29 -10.41
CA ALA A 26 4.26 9.42 -9.70
C ALA A 26 3.17 8.69 -10.48
N LEU A 27 2.16 8.26 -9.74
CA LEU A 27 0.98 7.61 -10.24
C LEU A 27 -0.24 8.50 -10.02
N THR A 28 -1.27 8.26 -10.81
CA THR A 28 -2.58 8.88 -10.62
C THR A 28 -3.62 7.81 -10.28
N LEU A 29 -4.49 8.13 -9.33
CA LEU A 29 -5.70 7.35 -9.02
C LEU A 29 -6.89 8.32 -9.06
N GLY A 30 -7.67 8.27 -10.14
CA GLY A 30 -8.79 9.19 -10.39
C GLY A 30 -8.40 10.66 -10.25
N GLY A 31 -7.31 11.08 -10.89
CA GLY A 31 -6.84 12.47 -10.84
C GLY A 31 -5.90 12.78 -9.66
N ILE A 32 -5.91 11.97 -8.60
CA ILE A 32 -5.05 12.18 -7.42
C ILE A 32 -3.63 11.72 -7.72
N LEU A 33 -2.66 12.62 -7.66
CA LEU A 33 -1.24 12.29 -7.78
C LEU A 33 -0.67 11.73 -6.47
N PHE A 34 -0.02 10.58 -6.54
CA PHE A 34 0.62 9.95 -5.40
C PHE A 34 1.89 9.17 -5.80
N GLN A 35 2.73 8.91 -4.81
CA GLN A 35 3.91 8.05 -4.95
C GLN A 35 3.94 6.93 -3.92
N ARG A 36 3.31 7.17 -2.76
CA ARG A 36 3.32 6.23 -1.64
C ARG A 36 1.92 5.72 -1.37
N ALA A 37 1.82 4.44 -1.05
CA ALA A 37 0.62 3.86 -0.50
C ALA A 37 0.86 3.51 0.97
N TRP A 38 -0.21 3.64 1.74
CA TRP A 38 -0.36 3.11 3.08
C TRP A 38 -1.37 1.97 2.99
N LEU A 39 -0.91 0.77 3.32
CA LEU A 39 -1.71 -0.46 3.34
C LEU A 39 -1.68 -1.10 4.73
N GLN A 40 -2.66 -1.94 5.02
CA GLN A 40 -2.58 -2.92 6.10
C GLN A 40 -3.11 -4.27 5.59
N GLY A 41 -2.60 -5.36 6.13
CA GLY A 41 -2.99 -6.70 5.71
C GLY A 41 -2.19 -7.79 6.41
N ILE A 42 -2.44 -9.04 6.03
CA ILE A 42 -1.79 -10.23 6.56
C ILE A 42 -0.63 -10.64 5.65
N ILE A 43 0.52 -10.95 6.23
CA ILE A 43 1.62 -11.57 5.48
C ILE A 43 1.22 -13.01 5.14
N VAL A 44 1.10 -13.32 3.85
CA VAL A 44 0.71 -14.65 3.36
C VAL A 44 1.87 -15.45 2.77
N SER A 45 3.00 -14.80 2.50
CA SER A 45 4.23 -15.45 2.06
C SER A 45 5.46 -14.64 2.46
N ASN A 46 6.55 -15.33 2.77
CA ASN A 46 7.87 -14.77 2.99
C ASN A 46 8.91 -15.66 2.30
N ASP A 47 9.61 -15.13 1.31
CA ASP A 47 10.60 -15.89 0.53
C ASP A 47 12.00 -15.91 1.15
N GLY A 48 12.21 -15.22 2.28
CA GLY A 48 13.49 -15.12 2.97
C GLY A 48 14.47 -14.09 2.38
N ASP A 49 14.23 -13.59 1.17
CA ASP A 49 15.09 -12.61 0.49
C ASP A 49 14.63 -11.16 0.68
N GLY A 50 13.73 -10.96 1.64
CA GLY A 50 13.10 -9.67 1.90
C GLY A 50 11.97 -9.35 0.93
N ARG A 51 11.40 -10.35 0.25
CA ARG A 51 10.11 -10.21 -0.44
C ARG A 51 9.02 -10.88 0.38
N LEU A 52 7.99 -10.12 0.68
CA LEU A 52 6.79 -10.61 1.35
C LEU A 52 5.59 -10.48 0.40
N LEU A 53 4.58 -11.30 0.61
CA LEU A 53 3.26 -11.06 0.02
C LEU A 53 2.30 -10.61 1.13
N LEU A 54 1.60 -9.51 0.89
CA LEU A 54 0.60 -8.94 1.77
C LEU A 54 -0.78 -9.12 1.15
N ASP A 55 -1.72 -9.69 1.90
CA ASP A 55 -3.14 -9.81 1.53
C ASP A 55 -3.98 -8.92 2.44
N ASP A 56 -4.80 -8.05 1.86
CA ASP A 56 -5.71 -7.17 2.60
C ASP A 56 -7.18 -7.55 2.44
N GLY A 57 -7.48 -8.77 1.96
CA GLY A 57 -8.83 -9.26 1.70
C GLY A 57 -9.42 -8.78 0.38
N THR A 58 -8.77 -7.84 -0.32
CA THR A 58 -9.20 -7.34 -1.64
C THR A 58 -8.22 -7.67 -2.76
N GLY A 59 -7.03 -8.11 -2.39
CA GLY A 59 -5.99 -8.56 -3.30
C GLY A 59 -4.66 -8.79 -2.59
N VAL A 60 -3.70 -9.31 -3.34
CA VAL A 60 -2.34 -9.59 -2.84
C VAL A 60 -1.36 -8.67 -3.55
N ILE A 61 -0.41 -8.11 -2.79
CA ILE A 61 0.66 -7.26 -3.30
C ILE A 61 2.03 -7.69 -2.78
N GLU A 62 3.07 -7.51 -3.60
CA GLU A 62 4.45 -7.78 -3.19
C GLU A 62 5.01 -6.61 -2.36
N LEU A 63 5.65 -6.92 -1.24
CA LEU A 63 6.44 -5.99 -0.46
C LEU A 63 7.92 -6.28 -0.69
N SER A 64 8.70 -5.26 -1.03
CA SER A 64 10.15 -5.35 -1.09
C SER A 64 10.77 -4.61 0.09
N LEU A 65 11.42 -5.37 0.97
CA LEU A 65 12.12 -4.88 2.14
C LEU A 65 13.54 -4.43 1.78
N ALA A 66 13.98 -3.32 2.38
CA ALA A 66 15.32 -2.80 2.23
C ALA A 66 15.93 -2.44 3.59
N GLY A 67 17.26 -2.36 3.65
CA GLY A 67 18.00 -1.96 4.85
C GLY A 67 17.67 -2.80 6.09
N GLU A 68 17.42 -2.12 7.20
CA GLU A 68 17.12 -2.73 8.50
C GLU A 68 15.89 -3.64 8.49
N PHE A 69 14.91 -3.40 7.61
CA PHE A 69 13.69 -4.22 7.58
C PHE A 69 13.95 -5.65 7.13
N ARG A 70 15.01 -5.90 6.34
CA ARG A 70 15.41 -7.27 5.95
C ARG A 70 15.94 -8.10 7.13
N GLN A 71 16.39 -7.46 8.20
CA GLN A 71 16.90 -8.14 9.39
C GLN A 71 15.79 -8.43 10.41
N ARG A 72 14.62 -7.79 10.26
CA ARG A 72 13.47 -8.02 11.13
C ARG A 72 12.76 -9.31 10.73
N LYS A 73 12.27 -10.04 11.74
CA LYS A 73 11.49 -11.26 11.51
C LYS A 73 10.05 -10.90 11.19
N PHE A 74 9.60 -11.32 10.02
CA PHE A 74 8.21 -11.24 9.57
C PHE A 74 7.71 -12.64 9.28
N ASP A 75 6.77 -13.13 10.07
CA ASP A 75 6.20 -14.47 9.93
C ASP A 75 4.87 -14.40 9.15
N VAL A 76 4.58 -15.47 8.41
CA VAL A 76 3.26 -15.66 7.78
C VAL A 76 2.18 -15.65 8.87
N GLY A 77 1.10 -14.92 8.63
CA GLY A 77 0.00 -14.71 9.57
C GLY A 77 0.10 -13.41 10.38
N MET A 78 1.23 -12.69 10.35
CA MET A 78 1.31 -11.39 10.99
C MET A 78 0.45 -10.36 10.27
N TYR A 79 -0.35 -9.61 11.04
CA TYR A 79 -1.09 -8.45 10.54
C TYR A 79 -0.21 -7.21 10.65
N VAL A 80 0.09 -6.56 9.52
CA VAL A 80 1.07 -5.48 9.44
C VAL A 80 0.49 -4.23 8.80
N MET A 81 0.99 -3.08 9.23
CA MET A 81 0.87 -1.81 8.50
C MET A 81 2.12 -1.54 7.68
N VAL A 82 1.93 -1.10 6.44
CA VAL A 82 3.02 -0.79 5.51
C VAL A 82 2.81 0.57 4.88
N VAL A 83 3.87 1.38 4.85
CA VAL A 83 3.96 2.58 4.01
C VAL A 83 5.17 2.45 3.11
N GLY A 84 5.00 2.71 1.82
CA GLY A 84 6.10 2.60 0.86
C GLY A 84 5.75 3.15 -0.51
N GLY A 85 6.76 3.22 -1.38
CA GLY A 85 6.56 3.63 -2.77
C GLY A 85 5.84 2.54 -3.57
N TYR A 86 4.80 2.91 -4.32
CA TYR A 86 4.09 1.97 -5.19
C TYR A 86 4.69 1.94 -6.59
N PHE A 87 4.91 0.74 -7.12
CA PHE A 87 5.51 0.53 -8.45
C PHE A 87 4.69 -0.48 -9.24
N ILE A 88 4.18 -0.05 -10.39
CA ILE A 88 3.59 -0.94 -11.40
C ILE A 88 4.74 -1.54 -12.23
N ARG A 89 4.74 -2.87 -12.37
CA ARG A 89 5.72 -3.62 -13.16
C ARG A 89 5.02 -4.26 -14.36
N THR A 90 5.56 -4.10 -15.56
CA THR A 90 4.95 -4.66 -16.77
C THR A 90 5.03 -6.18 -16.75
N GLY A 91 3.87 -6.85 -16.78
CA GLY A 91 3.79 -8.32 -16.82
C GLY A 91 4.04 -9.03 -15.49
N GLU A 92 4.18 -8.29 -14.38
CA GLU A 92 4.40 -8.82 -13.04
C GLU A 92 3.43 -8.20 -12.04
N THR A 93 3.29 -8.81 -10.85
CA THR A 93 2.52 -8.24 -9.74
C THR A 93 3.09 -6.87 -9.36
N ALA A 94 2.25 -5.87 -9.12
CA ALA A 94 2.71 -4.58 -8.61
C ALA A 94 3.36 -4.75 -7.22
N MET A 95 4.20 -3.79 -6.83
CA MET A 95 4.97 -3.90 -5.59
C MET A 95 4.98 -2.60 -4.77
N ILE A 96 5.18 -2.75 -3.46
CA ILE A 96 5.49 -1.68 -2.53
C ILE A 96 6.96 -1.79 -2.11
N LYS A 97 7.77 -0.77 -2.41
CA LYS A 97 9.10 -0.63 -1.79
C LYS A 97 8.91 -0.04 -0.40
N VAL A 98 9.12 -0.86 0.62
CA VAL A 98 8.77 -0.55 2.00
C VAL A 98 9.67 0.54 2.56
N HIS A 99 9.04 1.61 3.07
CA HIS A 99 9.70 2.66 3.85
C HIS A 99 9.46 2.49 5.34
N LYS A 100 8.31 1.94 5.71
CA LYS A 100 7.93 1.62 7.07
C LYS A 100 7.04 0.39 7.07
N ILE A 101 7.32 -0.53 7.98
CA ILE A 101 6.47 -1.69 8.25
C ILE A 101 6.39 -1.87 9.77
N VAL A 102 5.18 -2.14 10.28
CA VAL A 102 4.90 -2.28 11.72
C VAL A 102 4.00 -3.48 11.92
N ASP A 103 4.39 -4.36 12.84
CA ASP A 103 3.54 -5.45 13.32
C ASP A 103 2.40 -4.88 14.17
N LEU A 104 1.17 -5.16 13.74
CA LEU A 104 -0.08 -4.78 14.40
C LEU A 104 -0.82 -6.00 14.96
N SER A 105 -0.27 -7.20 14.85
CA SER A 105 -0.87 -8.45 15.37
C SER A 105 -1.30 -8.37 16.84
N PRO A 106 -0.62 -7.63 17.75
CA PRO A 106 -1.09 -7.44 19.12
C PRO A 106 -2.40 -6.65 19.27
N PHE A 107 -2.92 -6.02 18.21
CA PHE A 107 -4.09 -5.14 18.22
C PHE A 107 -5.15 -5.64 17.21
N PRO A 108 -5.99 -6.63 17.59
CA PRO A 108 -6.88 -7.33 16.65
C PRO A 108 -7.99 -6.46 16.06
N ASP A 109 -8.31 -5.33 16.70
CA ASP A 109 -9.26 -4.33 16.21
C ASP A 109 -8.74 -3.52 15.00
N ARG A 110 -7.43 -3.55 14.74
CA ARG A 110 -6.79 -2.78 13.65
C ARG A 110 -7.26 -3.20 12.27
N GLU A 111 -7.57 -4.47 12.07
CA GLU A 111 -8.08 -4.96 10.78
C GLU A 111 -9.42 -4.33 10.44
N ALA A 112 -10.40 -4.43 11.36
CA ALA A 112 -11.71 -3.82 11.16
C ALA A 112 -11.61 -2.29 11.03
N MET A 113 -10.76 -1.66 11.86
CA MET A 113 -10.56 -0.21 11.81
C MET A 113 -9.95 0.24 10.48
N TRP A 114 -9.07 -0.55 9.87
CA TRP A 114 -8.43 -0.19 8.61
C TRP A 114 -9.43 0.03 7.48
N TYR A 115 -10.43 -0.83 7.35
CA TYR A 115 -11.50 -0.64 6.36
C TYR A 115 -12.28 0.66 6.58
N LEU A 116 -12.56 1.01 7.84
CA LEU A 116 -13.23 2.26 8.19
C LEU A 116 -12.35 3.48 7.87
N GLU A 117 -11.05 3.41 8.16
CA GLU A 117 -10.09 4.47 7.85
C GLU A 117 -9.95 4.70 6.34
N VAL A 118 -9.92 3.62 5.54
CA VAL A 118 -9.86 3.73 4.07
C VAL A 118 -11.17 4.32 3.54
N LEU A 119 -12.32 3.91 4.06
CA LEU A 119 -13.61 4.43 3.65
C LEU A 119 -13.78 5.91 4.02
N GLU A 120 -13.39 6.30 5.22
CA GLU A 120 -13.35 7.70 5.65
C GLU A 120 -12.43 8.53 4.74
N ALA A 121 -11.21 8.05 4.49
CA ALA A 121 -10.26 8.74 3.62
C ALA A 121 -10.81 8.90 2.20
N TYR A 122 -11.45 7.86 1.66
CA TYR A 122 -12.10 7.91 0.37
C TYR A 122 -13.22 8.95 0.34
N LYS A 123 -14.15 8.91 1.31
CA LYS A 123 -15.30 9.81 1.33
C LYS A 123 -14.93 11.27 1.53
N LEU A 124 -13.96 11.56 2.39
CA LEU A 124 -13.62 12.92 2.75
C LEU A 124 -12.60 13.56 1.81
N PHE A 125 -11.66 12.78 1.26
CA PHE A 125 -10.52 13.34 0.52
C PHE A 125 -10.40 12.87 -0.92
N TYR A 126 -10.84 11.65 -1.25
CA TYR A 126 -10.60 11.11 -2.60
C TYR A 126 -11.79 11.29 -3.52
N GLN A 127 -12.99 10.92 -3.07
CA GLN A 127 -14.21 11.01 -3.85
C GLN A 127 -14.46 12.43 -4.40
N PRO A 128 -14.36 13.52 -3.63
CA PRO A 128 -14.57 14.87 -4.17
C PRO A 128 -13.59 15.21 -5.30
N LEU A 129 -12.31 14.84 -5.14
CA LEU A 129 -11.28 15.10 -6.16
C LEU A 129 -11.47 14.25 -7.42
N ILE A 130 -11.96 13.02 -7.27
CA ILE A 130 -12.24 12.12 -8.38
C ILE A 130 -13.46 12.61 -9.16
N GLU A 131 -14.50 13.08 -8.47
CA GLU A 131 -15.71 13.62 -9.09
C GLU A 131 -15.44 14.95 -9.81
N ASP A 132 -14.61 15.84 -9.25
CA ASP A 132 -14.20 17.09 -9.92
C ASP A 132 -13.32 16.86 -11.17
N PHE A 133 -12.71 15.66 -11.30
CA PHE A 133 -11.85 15.30 -12.43
C PHE A 133 -12.62 14.68 -13.60
N LEU A 134 -13.86 14.22 -13.40
CA LEU A 134 -14.74 13.62 -14.41
C LEU A 134 -15.59 14.66 -15.14
#